data_AF-A0A7Y4KST1-F1
#
_entry.id   AF-A0A7Y4KST1-F1
#
_cell.length_a   1.000
_cell.length_b   1.000
_cell.length_c   1.000
_cell.angle_alpha   90.00
_cell.angle_beta   90.00
_cell.angle_gamma   90.00
#
_symmetry.space_group_name_H-M   'P 1'
#
loop_
_entity.id
_entity.type
_entity.pdbx_description
1 polymer ?
#
loop_
_entity_poly.entity_id
_entity_poly.type
_entity_poly.pdbx_seq_one_letter_code
_entity_poly.pdbx_strand_id
1 'polypeptide(L)'
;MRLPTALLLLFFLLPSAALAQGDTRITFLGRQLEKGRDPRARSQAALVLGATEDPEAVPPLCGALKDPSELVRAAVAKGLGALLEPGGLDCLQAVKGEPDATVQAAVAESIKAIKAYQARRPRFYLSLDALKDKTGSVPADLVKVTEARLRSKLVRRGALMAPEKESKTAAKGALKKLGVHGYRITAEIQATDSGGLRLAILCMTYPEQSLMGQVEVNAAGAPPADLLKALIPRAIDEAAATFDWSSET
;
A
#
# COMPACT_ATOMS: atom_id res chain seq x y z
N MET A 1 0.84 75.19 7.28
CA MET A 1 0.33 73.99 6.57
C MET A 1 1.10 72.79 7.09
N ARG A 2 0.44 71.90 7.85
CA ARG A 2 1.03 70.70 8.46
C ARG A 2 0.56 69.48 7.66
N LEU A 3 1.47 68.69 7.09
CA LEU A 3 1.14 67.35 6.59
C LEU A 3 1.34 66.34 7.74
N PRO A 4 0.37 65.46 8.03
CA PRO A 4 0.58 64.39 8.99
C PRO A 4 0.83 63.03 8.32
N THR A 5 1.67 62.25 9.01
CA THR A 5 1.62 60.80 9.20
C THR A 5 1.82 59.87 8.01
N ALA A 6 3.04 59.33 7.94
CA ALA A 6 3.43 58.15 7.18
C ALA A 6 2.66 56.90 7.66
N LEU A 7 2.09 56.17 6.71
CA LEU A 7 1.40 54.90 6.90
C LEU A 7 2.43 53.76 6.83
N LEU A 8 2.90 53.28 7.99
CA LEU A 8 3.74 52.08 8.09
C LEU A 8 2.84 50.84 8.11
N LEU A 9 2.64 50.22 6.94
CA LEU A 9 2.00 48.92 6.81
C LEU A 9 2.97 47.82 7.25
N LEU A 10 2.77 47.30 8.47
CA LEU A 10 3.45 46.10 8.96
C LEU A 10 2.80 44.86 8.32
N PHE A 11 3.46 44.25 7.35
CA PHE A 11 3.10 42.92 6.86
C PHE A 11 3.52 41.87 7.90
N PHE A 12 2.57 41.41 8.71
CA PHE A 12 2.74 40.17 9.47
C PHE A 12 2.60 38.99 8.48
N LEU A 13 3.75 38.51 8.00
CA LEU A 13 3.86 37.17 7.42
C LEU A 13 3.64 36.16 8.56
N LEU A 14 2.38 35.76 8.76
CA LEU A 14 2.11 34.56 9.53
C LEU A 14 2.72 33.40 8.73
N PRO A 15 3.68 32.63 9.29
CA PRO A 15 4.05 31.38 8.67
C PRO A 15 2.78 30.52 8.70
N SER A 16 2.20 30.30 7.52
CA SER A 16 1.17 29.29 7.34
C SER A 16 1.83 27.96 7.65
N ALA A 17 1.76 27.57 8.91
CA ALA A 17 2.05 26.22 9.34
C ALA A 17 0.94 25.34 8.75
N ALA A 18 1.11 24.97 7.48
CA ALA A 18 0.38 23.91 6.82
C ALA A 18 0.76 22.60 7.50
N LEU A 19 0.20 22.38 8.69
CA LEU A 19 0.43 21.21 9.50
C LEU A 19 -0.52 20.09 9.06
N ALA A 20 0.11 18.94 8.80
CA ALA A 20 -0.48 17.60 8.72
C ALA A 20 -1.45 17.33 7.56
N GLN A 21 -0.91 17.06 6.38
CA GLN A 21 -1.54 16.11 5.46
C GLN A 21 -0.69 14.84 5.47
N GLY A 22 -1.04 13.90 6.36
CA GLY A 22 -0.70 12.50 6.19
C GLY A 22 -1.92 11.84 5.57
N ASP A 23 -1.78 11.35 4.35
CA ASP A 23 -2.76 10.64 3.53
C ASP A 23 -4.23 10.97 3.85
N THR A 24 -4.60 12.22 3.55
CA THR A 24 -5.90 12.79 3.90
C THR A 24 -7.06 11.98 3.34
N ARG A 25 -6.89 11.34 2.18
CA ARG A 25 -7.99 10.70 1.46
C ARG A 25 -8.41 9.37 2.06
N ILE A 26 -7.50 8.43 2.33
CA ILE A 26 -7.87 7.14 2.95
C ILE A 26 -8.40 7.37 4.36
N THR A 27 -7.71 8.21 5.13
CA THR A 27 -8.14 8.58 6.49
C THR A 27 -9.51 9.28 6.50
N PHE A 28 -9.76 10.17 5.55
CA PHE A 28 -11.05 10.84 5.41
C PHE A 28 -12.15 9.86 5.01
N LEU A 29 -11.92 9.02 4.01
CA LEU A 29 -12.89 8.03 3.55
C LEU A 29 -13.18 6.98 4.62
N GLY A 30 -12.17 6.54 5.38
CA GLY A 30 -12.36 5.65 6.52
C GLY A 30 -13.25 6.27 7.59
N ARG A 31 -13.02 7.56 7.92
CA ARG A 31 -13.90 8.30 8.84
C ARG A 31 -15.31 8.48 8.29
N GLN A 32 -15.46 8.74 6.99
CA GLN A 32 -16.77 8.84 6.35
C GLN A 32 -17.51 7.51 6.38
N LEU A 33 -16.81 6.39 6.13
CA LEU A 33 -17.34 5.05 6.23
C LEU A 33 -17.74 4.68 7.67
N GLU A 34 -17.01 5.15 8.68
CA GLU A 34 -17.32 4.82 10.07
C GLU A 34 -18.43 5.71 10.66
N LYS A 35 -18.37 7.03 10.41
CA LYS A 35 -19.15 8.05 11.14
C LYS A 35 -20.18 8.77 10.26
N GLY A 36 -20.22 8.49 8.97
CA GLY A 36 -21.15 9.10 8.04
C GLY A 36 -22.60 8.79 8.41
N ARG A 37 -23.47 9.80 8.42
CA ARG A 37 -24.89 9.61 8.79
C ARG A 37 -25.68 8.89 7.70
N ASP A 38 -25.44 9.23 6.44
CA ASP A 38 -26.14 8.66 5.29
C ASP A 38 -25.48 7.33 4.85
N PRO A 39 -26.20 6.20 4.86
CA PRO A 39 -25.71 4.93 4.34
C PRO A 39 -25.19 5.01 2.90
N ARG A 40 -25.75 5.88 2.05
CA ARG A 40 -25.26 6.06 0.66
C ARG A 40 -23.87 6.70 0.63
N ALA A 41 -23.63 7.68 1.50
CA ALA A 41 -22.33 8.31 1.63
C ALA A 41 -21.29 7.34 2.19
N ARG A 42 -21.68 6.47 3.15
CA ARG A 42 -20.83 5.40 3.68
C ARG A 42 -20.51 4.34 2.61
N SER A 43 -21.52 3.88 1.87
CA SER A 43 -21.32 2.90 0.79
C SER A 43 -20.41 3.45 -0.31
N GLN A 44 -20.55 4.73 -0.68
CA GLN A 44 -19.66 5.37 -1.63
C GLN A 44 -18.22 5.43 -1.10
N ALA A 45 -18.03 5.75 0.19
CA ALA A 45 -16.70 5.76 0.80
C ALA A 45 -16.05 4.37 0.75
N ALA A 46 -16.81 3.30 1.01
CA ALA A 46 -16.33 1.93 0.90
C ALA A 46 -15.88 1.56 -0.53
N LEU A 47 -16.66 1.94 -1.54
CA LEU A 47 -16.29 1.69 -2.95
C LEU A 47 -15.03 2.45 -3.35
N VAL A 48 -14.92 3.72 -2.96
CA VAL A 48 -13.74 4.55 -3.27
C VAL A 48 -12.50 4.02 -2.54
N LEU A 49 -12.63 3.57 -1.29
CA LEU A 49 -11.55 2.90 -0.56
C LEU A 49 -11.06 1.65 -1.30
N GLY A 50 -11.97 0.81 -1.78
CA GLY A 50 -11.62 -0.38 -2.57
C GLY A 50 -10.85 -0.06 -3.86
N ALA A 51 -11.16 1.08 -4.49
CA ALA A 51 -10.50 1.54 -5.70
C ALA A 51 -9.13 2.22 -5.47
N THR A 52 -8.67 2.36 -4.22
CA THR A 52 -7.38 3.00 -3.94
C THR A 52 -6.18 2.11 -4.23
N GLU A 53 -6.40 0.79 -4.29
CA GLU A 53 -5.32 -0.21 -4.36
C GLU A 53 -4.29 -0.11 -3.22
N ASP A 54 -4.65 0.56 -2.12
CA ASP A 54 -3.78 0.79 -0.98
C ASP A 54 -4.17 -0.14 0.18
N PRO A 55 -3.23 -0.96 0.70
CA PRO A 55 -3.53 -1.85 1.82
C PRO A 55 -3.98 -1.14 3.10
N GLU A 56 -3.74 0.18 3.26
CA GLU A 56 -4.32 0.95 4.37
C GLU A 56 -5.85 1.02 4.33
N ALA A 57 -6.49 0.73 3.20
CA ALA A 57 -7.95 0.65 3.11
C ALA A 57 -8.52 -0.63 3.75
N VAL A 58 -7.71 -1.67 4.01
CA VAL A 58 -8.19 -2.94 4.56
C VAL A 58 -8.83 -2.76 5.94
N PRO A 59 -8.18 -2.15 6.96
CA PRO A 59 -8.75 -2.06 8.30
C PRO A 59 -10.11 -1.33 8.37
N PRO A 60 -10.31 -0.12 7.78
CA PRO A 60 -11.61 0.54 7.84
C PRO A 60 -12.69 -0.23 7.08
N LEU A 61 -12.36 -0.88 5.96
CA LEU A 61 -13.30 -1.74 5.24
C LEU A 61 -13.69 -2.96 6.09
N CYS A 62 -12.72 -3.70 6.63
CA CYS A 62 -13.00 -4.84 7.51
C CYS A 62 -13.88 -4.46 8.70
N GLY A 63 -13.60 -3.30 9.33
CA GLY A 63 -14.39 -2.78 10.43
C GLY A 63 -15.84 -2.43 10.06
N ALA A 64 -16.12 -2.16 8.79
CA ALA A 64 -17.44 -1.80 8.28
C ALA A 64 -18.25 -2.99 7.72
N LEU A 65 -17.73 -4.22 7.75
CA LEU A 65 -18.51 -5.43 7.45
C LEU A 65 -19.64 -5.68 8.45
N LYS A 66 -19.65 -4.97 9.58
CA LYS A 66 -20.72 -4.97 10.59
C LYS A 66 -21.63 -3.74 10.53
N ASP A 67 -21.57 -2.95 9.45
CA ASP A 67 -22.42 -1.77 9.31
C ASP A 67 -23.91 -2.17 9.42
N PRO A 68 -24.74 -1.39 10.13
CA PRO A 68 -26.16 -1.71 10.26
C PRO A 68 -26.93 -1.71 8.94
N SER A 69 -26.41 -1.09 7.88
CA SER A 69 -27.04 -1.06 6.56
C SER A 69 -26.47 -2.13 5.63
N GLU A 70 -27.35 -2.97 5.08
CA GLU A 70 -27.04 -3.99 4.07
C GLU A 70 -26.34 -3.37 2.85
N LEU A 71 -26.79 -2.17 2.44
CA LEU A 71 -26.20 -1.42 1.34
C LEU A 71 -24.71 -1.15 1.58
N VAL A 72 -24.36 -0.75 2.81
CA VAL A 72 -22.98 -0.47 3.20
C VAL A 72 -22.20 -1.78 3.28
N ARG A 73 -22.72 -2.83 3.93
CA ARG A 73 -22.03 -4.13 4.01
C ARG A 73 -21.73 -4.70 2.62
N ALA A 74 -22.69 -4.65 1.69
CA ALA A 74 -22.48 -5.08 0.31
C ALA A 74 -21.41 -4.24 -0.42
N ALA A 75 -21.42 -2.91 -0.23
CA ALA A 75 -20.40 -2.02 -0.80
C ALA A 75 -19.01 -2.26 -0.20
N VAL A 76 -18.93 -2.54 1.10
CA VAL A 76 -17.70 -2.92 1.80
C VAL A 76 -17.16 -4.24 1.27
N ALA A 77 -18.03 -5.25 1.10
CA ALA A 77 -17.62 -6.53 0.54
C ALA A 77 -17.06 -6.37 -0.88
N LYS A 78 -17.72 -5.57 -1.73
CA LYS A 78 -17.23 -5.21 -3.07
C LYS A 78 -15.91 -4.44 -3.00
N GLY A 79 -15.77 -3.49 -2.08
CA GLY A 79 -14.56 -2.72 -1.86
C GLY A 79 -13.37 -3.60 -1.49
N LEU A 80 -13.53 -4.55 -0.56
CA LEU A 80 -12.50 -5.54 -0.22
C LEU A 80 -12.14 -6.44 -1.40
N GLY A 81 -13.14 -6.84 -2.20
CA GLY A 81 -12.93 -7.61 -3.43
C GLY A 81 -12.10 -6.85 -4.47
N ALA A 82 -12.39 -5.57 -4.68
CA ALA A 82 -11.66 -4.71 -5.61
C ALA A 82 -10.24 -4.38 -5.12
N LEU A 83 -10.04 -4.32 -3.80
CA LEU A 83 -8.74 -4.04 -3.21
C LEU A 83 -7.75 -5.19 -3.45
N LEU A 84 -8.22 -6.45 -3.56
CA LEU A 84 -7.37 -7.62 -3.86
C LEU A 84 -6.25 -7.90 -2.84
N GLU A 85 -6.39 -7.38 -1.63
CA GLU A 85 -5.40 -7.56 -0.55
C GLU A 85 -5.67 -8.83 0.26
N PRO A 86 -4.62 -9.56 0.69
CA PRO A 86 -4.78 -10.77 1.50
C PRO A 86 -5.63 -10.57 2.76
N GLY A 87 -5.41 -9.48 3.51
CA GLY A 87 -6.20 -9.20 4.71
C GLY A 87 -7.70 -8.98 4.44
N GLY A 88 -8.05 -8.52 3.23
CA GLY A 88 -9.46 -8.40 2.83
C GLY A 88 -10.13 -9.75 2.64
N LEU A 89 -9.40 -10.76 2.15
CA LEU A 89 -9.91 -12.13 2.05
C LEU A 89 -10.24 -12.70 3.43
N ASP A 90 -9.37 -12.50 4.42
CA ASP A 90 -9.58 -13.01 5.78
C ASP A 90 -10.85 -12.41 6.41
N CYS A 91 -11.03 -11.09 6.27
CA CYS A 91 -12.23 -10.41 6.75
C CYS A 91 -13.51 -10.92 6.08
N LEU A 92 -13.49 -11.11 4.75
CA LEU A 92 -14.64 -11.65 4.02
C LEU A 92 -14.95 -13.10 4.43
N GLN A 93 -13.92 -13.91 4.70
CA GLN A 93 -14.11 -15.29 5.16
C GLN A 93 -14.73 -15.37 6.55
N ALA A 94 -14.46 -14.39 7.42
CA ALA A 94 -15.04 -14.31 8.75
C ALA A 94 -16.55 -14.02 8.75
N VAL A 95 -17.09 -13.46 7.66
CA VAL A 95 -18.52 -13.10 7.52
C VAL A 95 -19.30 -14.00 6.55
N LYS A 96 -18.83 -15.23 6.31
CA LYS A 96 -19.55 -16.20 5.44
C LYS A 96 -20.99 -16.51 5.89
N GLY A 97 -21.32 -16.25 7.16
CA GLY A 97 -22.66 -16.39 7.72
C GLY A 97 -23.56 -15.16 7.55
N GLU A 98 -23.20 -14.22 6.68
CA GLU A 98 -24.03 -13.04 6.40
C GLU A 98 -25.47 -13.44 5.98
N PRO A 99 -26.50 -12.96 6.70
CA PRO A 99 -27.88 -13.36 6.48
C PRO A 99 -28.56 -12.67 5.29
N ASP A 100 -28.15 -11.45 4.92
CA ASP A 100 -28.74 -10.77 3.77
C ASP A 100 -28.21 -11.38 2.46
N ALA A 101 -29.13 -11.82 1.60
CA ALA A 101 -28.78 -12.51 0.36
C ALA A 101 -27.95 -11.66 -0.61
N THR A 102 -28.18 -10.34 -0.63
CA THR A 102 -27.43 -9.42 -1.51
C THR A 102 -26.00 -9.24 -0.99
N VAL A 103 -25.85 -9.06 0.32
CA VAL A 103 -24.51 -8.95 0.94
C VAL A 103 -23.77 -10.29 0.83
N GLN A 104 -24.43 -11.42 1.06
CA GLN A 104 -23.85 -12.75 0.92
C GLN A 104 -23.33 -12.99 -0.51
N ALA A 105 -24.10 -12.62 -1.53
CA ALA A 105 -23.66 -12.70 -2.92
C ALA A 105 -22.41 -11.85 -3.17
N ALA A 106 -22.38 -10.62 -2.66
CA ALA A 106 -21.21 -9.75 -2.78
C ALA A 106 -19.97 -10.32 -2.07
N VAL A 107 -20.13 -10.89 -0.87
CA VAL A 107 -19.03 -11.55 -0.13
C VAL A 107 -18.49 -12.75 -0.92
N ALA A 108 -19.38 -13.61 -1.43
CA ALA A 108 -18.99 -14.79 -2.19
C ALA A 108 -18.26 -14.43 -3.49
N GLU A 109 -18.76 -13.43 -4.22
CA GLU A 109 -18.13 -12.91 -5.44
C GLU A 109 -16.75 -12.32 -5.15
N SER A 110 -16.62 -11.48 -4.13
CA SER A 110 -15.34 -10.88 -3.73
C SER A 110 -14.32 -11.94 -3.29
N ILE A 111 -14.73 -12.96 -2.53
CA ILE A 111 -13.84 -14.08 -2.16
C ILE A 111 -13.36 -14.80 -3.42
N LYS A 112 -14.26 -15.07 -4.38
CA LYS A 112 -13.91 -15.72 -5.65
C LYS A 112 -12.91 -14.86 -6.44
N ALA A 113 -13.15 -13.55 -6.54
CA ALA A 113 -12.28 -12.62 -7.25
C ALA A 113 -10.87 -12.57 -6.64
N ILE A 114 -10.75 -12.43 -5.31
CA ILE A 114 -9.45 -12.39 -4.64
C ILE A 114 -8.71 -13.72 -4.81
N LYS A 115 -9.39 -14.86 -4.67
CA LYS A 115 -8.77 -16.19 -4.87
C LYS A 115 -8.29 -16.40 -6.31
N ALA A 116 -9.09 -15.98 -7.29
CA ALA A 116 -8.70 -16.06 -8.70
C ALA A 116 -7.45 -15.19 -8.97
N TYR A 117 -7.40 -13.99 -8.39
CA TYR A 117 -6.24 -13.11 -8.48
C TYR A 117 -4.99 -13.73 -7.83
N GLN A 118 -5.12 -14.34 -6.64
CA GLN A 118 -4.01 -15.03 -5.96
C GLN A 118 -3.54 -16.29 -6.70
N ALA A 119 -4.43 -16.96 -7.45
CA ALA A 119 -4.13 -18.17 -8.20
C ALA A 119 -3.51 -17.91 -9.58
N ARG A 120 -3.35 -16.64 -9.99
CA ARG A 120 -2.75 -16.30 -11.29
C ARG A 120 -1.32 -16.83 -11.38
N ARG A 121 -0.88 -17.20 -12.59
CA ARG A 121 0.51 -17.59 -12.82
C ARG A 121 1.43 -16.40 -12.45
N PRO A 122 2.40 -16.58 -11.56
CA PRO A 122 3.33 -15.51 -11.23
C PRO A 122 4.30 -15.25 -12.38
N ARG A 123 4.79 -14.01 -12.44
CA ARG A 123 5.82 -13.58 -13.40
C ARG A 123 7.22 -13.82 -12.86
N PHE A 124 7.38 -13.71 -11.55
CA PHE A 124 8.64 -13.94 -10.85
C PHE A 124 8.37 -14.37 -9.40
N TYR A 125 9.37 -14.97 -8.79
CA TYR A 125 9.35 -15.38 -7.39
C TYR A 125 10.19 -14.41 -6.56
N LEU A 126 9.71 -14.01 -5.38
CA LEU A 126 10.30 -12.89 -4.66
C LEU A 126 10.44 -13.12 -3.16
N SER A 127 11.67 -13.11 -2.67
CA SER A 127 11.98 -12.93 -1.24
C SER A 127 12.06 -11.43 -0.94
N LEU A 128 11.24 -10.96 0.01
CA LEU A 128 11.27 -9.58 0.49
C LEU A 128 11.73 -9.57 1.94
N ASP A 129 12.83 -8.88 2.20
CA ASP A 129 13.30 -8.64 3.56
C ASP A 129 12.49 -7.53 4.24
N ALA A 130 12.45 -7.55 5.58
CA ALA A 130 11.80 -6.52 6.36
C ALA A 130 12.36 -5.13 6.01
N LEU A 131 11.46 -4.16 5.85
CA LEU A 131 11.81 -2.78 5.53
C LEU A 131 12.60 -2.16 6.70
N LYS A 132 13.79 -1.64 6.41
CA LYS A 132 14.64 -1.00 7.42
C LYS A 132 14.44 0.51 7.40
N ASP A 133 14.11 1.07 8.55
CA ASP A 133 14.25 2.51 8.75
C ASP A 133 15.68 2.83 9.22
N LYS A 134 16.44 3.57 8.39
CA LYS A 134 17.77 4.08 8.73
C LYS A 134 17.73 5.54 9.20
N THR A 135 16.57 6.20 9.15
CA THR A 135 16.41 7.56 9.69
C THR A 135 16.22 7.54 11.20
N GLY A 136 15.63 6.46 11.73
CA GLY A 136 15.25 6.34 13.14
C GLY A 136 14.10 7.28 13.54
N SER A 137 13.48 7.93 12.56
CA SER A 137 12.44 8.95 12.76
C SER A 137 11.10 8.56 12.15
N VAL A 138 11.03 7.46 11.39
CA VAL A 138 9.77 6.98 10.84
C VAL A 138 9.03 6.17 11.91
N PRO A 139 7.76 6.49 12.25
CA PRO A 139 6.98 5.70 13.20
C PRO A 139 6.87 4.24 12.76
N ALA A 140 6.96 3.30 13.71
CA ALA A 140 6.97 1.87 13.42
C ALA A 140 5.74 1.39 12.62
N ASP A 141 4.56 1.96 12.89
CA ASP A 141 3.35 1.60 12.14
C ASP A 141 3.38 2.14 10.70
N LEU A 142 4.02 3.29 10.48
CA LEU A 142 4.25 3.79 9.12
C LEU A 142 5.25 2.93 8.36
N VAL A 143 6.29 2.39 9.03
CA VAL A 143 7.20 1.40 8.42
C VAL A 143 6.43 0.15 7.99
N LYS A 144 5.58 -0.41 8.86
CA LYS A 144 4.74 -1.59 8.54
C LYS A 144 3.82 -1.33 7.35
N VAL A 145 3.14 -0.18 7.34
CA VAL A 145 2.27 0.23 6.22
C VAL A 145 3.06 0.37 4.92
N THR A 146 4.25 0.96 5.00
CA THR A 146 5.15 1.12 3.84
C THR A 146 5.58 -0.23 3.30
N GLU A 147 5.90 -1.20 4.16
CA GLU A 147 6.19 -2.57 3.76
C GLU A 147 4.98 -3.26 3.12
N ALA A 148 3.78 -3.09 3.68
CA ALA A 148 2.55 -3.63 3.11
C ALA A 148 2.30 -3.09 1.69
N ARG A 149 2.51 -1.78 1.48
CA ARG A 149 2.42 -1.13 0.16
C ARG A 149 3.46 -1.65 -0.83
N LEU A 150 4.72 -1.82 -0.38
CA LEU A 150 5.77 -2.45 -1.18
C LEU A 150 5.32 -3.85 -1.64
N ARG A 151 4.91 -4.69 -0.68
CA ARG A 151 4.43 -6.05 -0.95
C ARG A 151 3.24 -6.06 -1.91
N SER A 152 2.23 -5.21 -1.68
CA SER A 152 1.04 -5.11 -2.55
C SER A 152 1.43 -4.77 -3.99
N LYS A 153 2.27 -3.74 -4.19
CA LYS A 153 2.72 -3.33 -5.53
C LYS A 153 3.56 -4.42 -6.21
N LEU A 154 4.44 -5.12 -5.48
CA LEU A 154 5.22 -6.25 -5.99
C LEU A 154 4.30 -7.40 -6.44
N VAL A 155 3.33 -7.77 -5.59
CA VAL A 155 2.32 -8.78 -5.92
C VAL A 155 1.57 -8.34 -7.16
N ARG A 156 1.10 -7.09 -7.28
CA ARG A 156 0.42 -6.54 -8.47
C ARG A 156 1.25 -6.63 -9.74
N ARG A 157 2.57 -6.41 -9.65
CA ARG A 157 3.49 -6.62 -10.79
C ARG A 157 3.67 -8.08 -11.20
N GLY A 158 3.21 -9.03 -10.38
CA GLY A 158 3.22 -10.46 -10.70
C GLY A 158 4.16 -11.28 -9.80
N ALA A 159 4.64 -10.72 -8.69
CA ALA A 159 5.42 -11.48 -7.73
C ALA A 159 4.56 -12.56 -7.06
N LEU A 160 5.08 -13.78 -7.00
CA LEU A 160 4.74 -14.71 -5.93
C LEU A 160 5.72 -14.52 -4.78
N MET A 161 5.21 -14.19 -3.60
CA MET A 161 6.05 -13.95 -2.42
C MET A 161 6.57 -15.27 -1.85
N ALA A 162 7.87 -15.34 -1.64
CA ALA A 162 8.52 -16.42 -0.93
C ALA A 162 8.18 -16.38 0.57
N PRO A 163 8.14 -17.53 1.25
CA PRO A 163 8.05 -17.58 2.71
C PRO A 163 9.25 -16.87 3.37
N GLU A 164 9.03 -16.19 4.50
CA GLU A 164 10.07 -15.41 5.20
C GLU A 164 11.32 -16.23 5.56
N LYS A 165 11.14 -17.51 5.88
CA LYS A 165 12.21 -18.42 6.32
C LYS A 165 12.38 -19.59 5.35
N GLU A 166 12.33 -19.31 4.05
CA GLU A 166 12.52 -20.31 3.02
C GLU A 166 14.00 -20.75 2.89
N SER A 167 14.23 -22.06 2.81
CA SER A 167 15.56 -22.61 2.56
C SER A 167 15.94 -22.54 1.08
N LYS A 168 17.24 -22.50 0.76
CA LYS A 168 17.72 -22.51 -0.64
C LYS A 168 17.16 -23.69 -1.44
N THR A 169 17.07 -24.88 -0.83
CA THR A 169 16.54 -26.08 -1.49
C THR A 169 15.05 -25.92 -1.83
N ALA A 170 14.25 -25.39 -0.91
CA ALA A 170 12.83 -25.13 -1.14
C ALA A 170 12.63 -24.10 -2.25
N ALA A 171 13.39 -23.00 -2.21
CA ALA A 171 13.36 -21.96 -3.24
C ALA A 171 13.69 -22.50 -4.64
N LYS A 172 14.76 -23.32 -4.77
CA LYS A 172 15.10 -23.98 -6.05
C LYS A 172 13.98 -24.87 -6.56
N GLY A 173 13.33 -25.63 -5.67
CA GLY A 173 12.17 -26.44 -6.01
C GLY A 173 10.99 -25.60 -6.51
N ALA A 174 10.68 -24.50 -5.82
CA ALA A 174 9.61 -23.58 -6.20
C ALA A 174 9.87 -22.96 -7.59
N LEU A 175 11.08 -22.43 -7.81
CA LEU A 175 11.48 -21.83 -9.09
C LEU A 175 11.39 -22.82 -10.25
N LYS A 176 11.90 -24.04 -10.06
CA LYS A 176 11.81 -25.12 -11.07
C LYS A 176 10.36 -25.46 -11.40
N LYS A 177 9.49 -25.55 -10.38
CA LYS A 177 8.07 -25.86 -10.57
C LYS A 177 7.32 -24.75 -11.30
N LEU A 178 7.65 -23.50 -10.99
CA LEU A 178 6.98 -22.32 -11.55
C LEU A 178 7.51 -21.93 -12.93
N GLY A 179 8.78 -22.26 -13.23
CA GLY A 179 9.46 -21.84 -14.46
C GLY A 179 9.58 -20.33 -14.53
N VAL A 180 10.05 -19.69 -13.45
CA VAL A 180 10.23 -18.23 -13.35
C VAL A 180 11.56 -17.91 -12.69
N HIS A 181 12.03 -16.67 -12.84
CA HIS A 181 13.20 -16.16 -12.13
C HIS A 181 12.88 -15.79 -10.69
N GLY A 182 13.90 -15.90 -9.83
CA GLY A 182 13.85 -15.56 -8.42
C GLY A 182 14.64 -14.30 -8.12
N TYR A 183 14.04 -13.41 -7.33
CA TYR A 183 14.68 -12.19 -6.86
C TYR A 183 14.60 -12.09 -5.33
N ARG A 184 15.58 -11.42 -4.74
CA ARG A 184 15.55 -10.98 -3.35
C ARG A 184 15.65 -9.47 -3.33
N ILE A 185 14.72 -8.83 -2.62
CA ILE A 185 14.71 -7.38 -2.41
C ILE A 185 14.99 -7.08 -0.94
N THR A 186 15.89 -6.13 -0.71
CA THR A 186 16.01 -5.43 0.56
C THR A 186 15.70 -3.96 0.34
N ALA A 187 14.82 -3.39 1.16
CA ALA A 187 14.45 -1.99 1.07
C ALA A 187 14.87 -1.24 2.34
N GLU A 188 15.35 -0.01 2.16
CA GLU A 188 15.75 0.87 3.27
C GLU A 188 15.21 2.29 3.07
N ILE A 189 14.65 2.86 4.14
CA ILE A 189 14.30 4.29 4.21
C ILE A 189 15.51 5.03 4.77
N GLN A 190 15.98 6.06 4.07
CA GLN A 190 17.12 6.88 4.47
C GLN A 190 16.73 8.36 4.45
N ALA A 191 17.38 9.17 5.27
CA ALA A 191 17.22 10.62 5.23
C ALA A 191 18.04 11.18 4.06
N THR A 192 17.56 12.27 3.48
CA THR A 192 18.34 13.04 2.48
C THR A 192 18.85 14.32 3.11
N ASP A 193 19.94 14.86 2.55
CA ASP A 193 20.52 16.14 2.99
C ASP A 193 19.53 17.32 2.84
N SER A 194 18.56 17.18 1.95
CA SER A 194 17.50 18.16 1.70
C SER A 194 16.32 18.11 2.69
N GLY A 195 16.39 17.26 3.72
CA GLY A 195 15.30 17.06 4.68
C GLY A 195 14.13 16.21 4.16
N GLY A 196 14.29 15.56 3.00
CA GLY A 196 13.37 14.56 2.46
C GLY A 196 13.75 13.12 2.82
N LEU A 197 13.03 12.16 2.23
CA LEU A 197 13.27 10.73 2.35
C LEU A 197 13.79 10.14 1.03
N ARG A 198 14.66 9.14 1.18
CA ARG A 198 15.12 8.25 0.13
C ARG A 198 14.61 6.85 0.41
N LEU A 199 14.12 6.17 -0.62
CA LEU A 199 13.85 4.74 -0.58
C LEU A 199 14.86 4.04 -1.50
N ALA A 200 15.74 3.26 -0.88
CA ALA A 200 16.73 2.44 -1.59
C ALA A 200 16.22 1.00 -1.70
N ILE A 201 16.27 0.43 -2.91
CA ILE A 201 15.93 -0.97 -3.19
C ILE A 201 17.16 -1.65 -3.76
N LEU A 202 17.73 -2.58 -2.99
CA LEU A 202 18.77 -3.49 -3.44
C LEU A 202 18.11 -4.75 -4.01
N CYS A 203 18.53 -5.16 -5.20
CA CYS A 203 18.05 -6.37 -5.85
C CYS A 203 19.18 -7.39 -6.01
N MET A 204 18.88 -8.65 -5.69
CA MET A 204 19.77 -9.78 -5.86
C MET A 204 19.02 -10.93 -6.53
N THR A 205 19.76 -11.87 -7.12
CA THR A 205 19.17 -13.14 -7.54
C THR A 205 18.69 -13.93 -6.32
N TYR A 206 17.70 -14.80 -6.50
CA TYR A 206 17.21 -15.69 -5.45
C TYR A 206 17.12 -17.12 -5.96
N PRO A 207 17.62 -18.13 -5.22
CA PRO A 207 18.13 -18.06 -3.83
C PRO A 207 19.63 -17.77 -3.69
N GLU A 208 20.31 -17.47 -4.79
CA GLU A 208 21.78 -17.42 -4.86
C GLU A 208 22.37 -16.12 -4.31
N GLN A 209 21.56 -15.06 -4.23
CA GLN A 209 21.93 -13.76 -3.67
C GLN A 209 23.14 -13.14 -4.37
N SER A 210 23.24 -13.32 -5.69
CA SER A 210 24.17 -12.56 -6.51
C SER A 210 23.63 -11.15 -6.69
N LEU A 211 24.42 -10.12 -6.39
CA LEU A 211 24.01 -8.73 -6.50
C LEU A 211 23.69 -8.38 -7.96
N MET A 212 22.50 -7.81 -8.19
CA MET A 212 22.12 -7.26 -9.50
C MET A 212 22.32 -5.75 -9.55
N GLY A 213 22.07 -5.07 -8.43
CA GLY A 213 22.28 -3.63 -8.29
C GLY A 213 21.33 -2.99 -7.28
N GLN A 214 21.29 -1.67 -7.28
CA GLN A 214 20.45 -0.87 -6.39
C GLN A 214 19.80 0.27 -7.17
N VAL A 215 18.55 0.58 -6.82
CA VAL A 215 17.86 1.80 -7.26
C VAL A 215 17.54 2.67 -6.06
N GLU A 216 17.56 3.99 -6.25
CA GLU A 216 17.31 4.97 -5.20
C GLU A 216 16.39 6.07 -5.70
N VAL A 217 15.23 6.21 -5.08
CA VAL A 217 14.30 7.31 -5.35
C VAL A 217 14.21 8.23 -4.16
N ASN A 218 14.12 9.53 -4.43
CA ASN A 218 14.07 10.58 -3.42
C ASN A 218 12.80 11.43 -3.57
N ALA A 219 12.30 11.94 -2.43
CA ALA A 219 11.19 12.89 -2.37
C ALA A 219 11.33 13.76 -1.12
N ALA A 220 10.89 15.01 -1.22
CA ALA A 220 10.94 15.99 -0.13
C ALA A 220 9.70 16.90 -0.19
N GLY A 221 9.54 17.76 0.82
CA GLY A 221 8.49 18.80 0.83
C GLY A 221 7.10 18.32 1.24
N ALA A 222 6.97 17.12 1.80
CA ALA A 222 5.71 16.60 2.35
C ALA A 222 5.98 15.77 3.62
N PRO A 223 4.95 15.47 4.43
CA PRO A 223 5.10 14.59 5.58
C PRO A 223 5.58 13.18 5.18
N PRO A 224 6.30 12.45 6.07
CA PRO A 224 6.86 11.14 5.77
C PRO A 224 5.90 10.13 5.15
N ALA A 225 4.64 10.12 5.58
CA ALA A 225 3.62 9.21 5.04
C ALA A 225 3.36 9.44 3.55
N ASP A 226 3.21 10.70 3.14
CA ASP A 226 2.94 11.09 1.77
C ASP A 226 4.18 10.85 0.89
N LEU A 227 5.37 11.13 1.41
CA LEU A 227 6.63 10.85 0.73
C LEU A 227 6.76 9.35 0.44
N LEU A 228 6.59 8.51 1.47
CA LEU A 228 6.72 7.05 1.31
C LEU A 228 5.68 6.48 0.34
N LYS A 229 4.44 6.97 0.41
CA LYS A 229 3.39 6.60 -0.55
C LYS A 229 3.78 6.92 -1.99
N ALA A 230 4.40 8.08 -2.23
CA ALA A 230 4.86 8.48 -3.57
C ALA A 230 6.14 7.75 -4.01
N LEU A 231 7.03 7.40 -3.07
CA LEU A 231 8.30 6.75 -3.35
C LEU A 231 8.14 5.29 -3.77
N ILE A 232 7.25 4.53 -3.13
CA ILE A 232 7.07 3.09 -3.38
C ILE A 232 6.83 2.74 -4.86
N PRO A 233 5.82 3.31 -5.55
CA PRO A 233 5.58 2.95 -6.94
C PRO A 233 6.77 3.31 -7.82
N ARG A 234 7.39 4.47 -7.59
CA ARG A 234 8.58 4.92 -8.33
C ARG A 234 9.75 3.95 -8.14
N ALA A 235 10.05 3.58 -6.90
CA ALA A 235 11.15 2.67 -6.58
C ALA A 235 10.95 1.30 -7.24
N ILE A 236 9.73 0.75 -7.16
CA ILE A 236 9.41 -0.56 -7.74
C ILE A 236 9.43 -0.51 -9.28
N ASP A 237 8.90 0.56 -9.88
CA ASP A 237 8.84 0.69 -11.32
C ASP A 237 10.27 0.92 -11.90
N GLU A 238 11.13 1.65 -11.20
CA GLU A 238 12.55 1.82 -11.53
C GLU A 238 13.35 0.52 -11.34
N ALA A 239 13.14 -0.21 -10.24
CA ALA A 239 13.75 -1.52 -10.01
C ALA A 239 13.35 -2.51 -11.11
N ALA A 240 12.06 -2.57 -11.46
CA ALA A 240 11.56 -3.47 -12.50
C ALA A 240 12.16 -3.16 -13.88
N ALA A 241 12.39 -1.88 -14.19
CA ALA A 241 13.05 -1.46 -15.43
C ALA A 241 14.55 -1.78 -15.42
N THR A 242 15.22 -1.56 -14.29
CA THR A 242 16.67 -1.74 -14.15
C THR A 242 17.08 -3.22 -14.15
N PHE A 243 16.30 -4.07 -13.49
CA PHE A 243 16.64 -5.48 -13.29
C PHE A 243 15.87 -6.44 -14.20
N ASP A 244 15.14 -5.89 -15.18
CA ASP A 244 14.34 -6.61 -16.15
C ASP A 244 13.53 -7.75 -15.51
N TRP A 245 12.57 -7.40 -14.67
CA TRP A 245 11.63 -8.38 -14.10
C TRP A 245 10.60 -8.88 -15.14
N SER A 246 11.04 -9.09 -16.38
CA SER A 246 10.26 -9.76 -17.41
C SER A 246 10.24 -11.27 -17.18
N SER A 247 9.17 -11.90 -17.64
CA SER A 247 8.79 -13.28 -17.32
C SER A 247 9.27 -14.29 -18.35
N GLU A 248 10.18 -13.90 -19.24
CA GLU A 248 10.56 -14.71 -20.39
C GLU A 248 12.03 -15.14 -20.25
N THR A 249 12.21 -16.44 -20.02
CA THR A 249 13.40 -17.18 -20.45
C THR A 249 13.28 -17.55 -21.92
#